data_AF-A0A9W7C4T3-F1
#
_entry.id   AF-A0A9W7C4T3-F1
#
_cell.length_a   1.000
_cell.length_b   1.000
_cell.length_c   1.000
_cell.angle_alpha   90.00
_cell.angle_beta   90.00
_cell.angle_gamma   90.00
#
_symmetry.space_group_name_H-M   'P 1'
#
loop_
_entity.id
_entity.type
_entity.pdbx_description
1 polymer ?
#
loop_
_entity_poly.entity_id
_entity_poly.type
_entity_poly.pdbx_seq_one_letter_code
_entity_poly.pdbx_strand_id
1 'polypeptide(L)'
;MARTKQTATKAARKSAPATGGVKKPHRYRPGTVALREIRRYQKSTELLIRKLPFQRLEAAEAYLVGLFEDTNLCAIHAKRITIMPKDIQLTRRIRGKCS
;
A
#
# COMPACT_ATOMS: atom_id res chain seq x y z
N MET A 1 -46.35 -17.56 -39.01
CA MET A 1 -45.76 -16.47 -38.19
C MET A 1 -45.99 -16.78 -36.71
N ALA A 2 -45.04 -17.41 -36.01
CA ALA A 2 -45.04 -17.42 -34.55
C ALA A 2 -43.62 -17.69 -34.05
N ARG A 3 -42.85 -16.62 -33.81
CA ARG A 3 -41.51 -16.69 -33.21
C ARG A 3 -41.69 -16.80 -31.70
N THR A 4 -41.50 -18.00 -31.16
CA THR A 4 -41.50 -18.22 -29.72
C THR A 4 -40.30 -17.49 -29.11
N LYS A 5 -40.58 -16.60 -28.14
CA LYS A 5 -39.58 -15.82 -27.42
C LYS A 5 -38.71 -16.76 -26.58
N GLN A 6 -37.43 -16.88 -26.90
CA GLN A 6 -36.44 -17.43 -25.98
C GLN A 6 -36.27 -16.46 -24.81
N THR A 7 -36.74 -16.84 -23.62
CA THR A 7 -36.44 -16.13 -22.38
C THR A 7 -35.03 -16.52 -21.94
N ALA A 8 -34.11 -15.55 -21.95
CA ALA A 8 -32.73 -15.76 -21.52
C ALA A 8 -32.71 -16.27 -20.06
N THR A 9 -32.17 -17.47 -19.85
CA THR A 9 -31.87 -17.98 -18.51
C THR A 9 -30.71 -17.19 -17.94
N LYS A 10 -31.01 -16.28 -17.01
CA LYS A 10 -30.02 -15.52 -16.24
C LYS A 10 -29.14 -16.53 -15.50
N ALA A 11 -27.85 -16.60 -15.86
CA ALA A 11 -26.89 -17.44 -15.16
C ALA A 11 -26.85 -17.03 -13.68
N ALA A 12 -27.41 -17.89 -12.83
CA ALA A 12 -27.32 -17.73 -11.39
C ALA A 12 -25.83 -17.82 -11.01
N ARG A 13 -25.19 -16.68 -10.75
CA ARG A 13 -23.87 -16.67 -10.10
C ARG A 13 -24.05 -17.44 -8.80
N LYS A 14 -23.29 -18.52 -8.60
CA LYS A 14 -23.29 -19.35 -7.37
C LYS A 14 -23.17 -18.45 -6.14
N SER A 15 -24.29 -18.07 -5.54
CA SER A 15 -24.36 -17.35 -4.28
C SER A 15 -24.75 -18.32 -3.18
N ALA A 16 -23.70 -18.94 -2.61
CA ALA A 16 -23.63 -19.65 -1.34
C ALA A 16 -24.56 -20.87 -1.08
N PRO A 17 -24.11 -21.87 -0.31
CA PRO A 17 -24.97 -22.94 0.18
C PRO A 17 -26.02 -22.40 1.16
N ALA A 18 -27.21 -23.01 1.16
CA ALA A 18 -28.38 -22.63 1.96
C ALA A 18 -28.30 -23.03 3.45
N THR A 19 -27.10 -23.11 4.02
CA THR A 19 -26.89 -23.47 5.43
C THR A 19 -26.29 -22.30 6.21
N GLY A 20 -26.99 -21.98 7.31
CA GLY A 20 -26.84 -20.80 8.15
C GLY A 20 -25.40 -20.36 8.45
N GLY A 21 -25.11 -19.12 8.10
CA GLY A 21 -23.92 -18.40 8.53
C GLY A 21 -23.64 -17.22 7.60
N VAL A 22 -23.86 -16.00 8.08
CA VAL A 22 -23.37 -14.80 7.38
C VAL A 22 -21.86 -14.97 7.21
N LYS A 23 -21.37 -15.07 5.96
CA LYS A 23 -19.93 -15.12 5.68
C LYS A 23 -19.28 -13.87 6.29
N LYS A 24 -18.45 -14.07 7.32
CA LYS A 24 -17.70 -12.97 7.94
C LYS A 24 -16.88 -12.25 6.85
N PRO A 25 -16.89 -10.91 6.81
CA PRO A 25 -16.07 -10.18 5.86
C PRO A 25 -14.59 -10.55 6.06
N HIS A 26 -13.91 -10.86 4.96
CA HIS A 26 -12.51 -11.26 5.00
C HIS A 26 -11.63 -10.06 5.40
N ARG A 27 -11.04 -10.13 6.60
CA ARG A 27 -10.07 -9.14 7.08
C ARG A 27 -8.66 -9.70 6.92
N TYR A 28 -7.82 -8.96 6.20
CA TYR A 28 -6.40 -9.30 6.08
C TYR A 28 -5.69 -9.20 7.44
N ARG A 29 -4.66 -10.04 7.64
CA ARG A 29 -3.81 -9.98 8.82
C ARG A 29 -3.05 -8.65 8.84
N PRO A 30 -2.74 -8.10 10.04
CA PRO A 30 -1.88 -6.92 10.14
C PRO A 30 -0.56 -7.16 9.39
N GLY A 31 -0.11 -6.16 8.62
CA GLY A 31 1.06 -6.25 7.75
C GLY A 31 0.79 -6.75 6.32
N THR A 32 -0.28 -7.53 6.07
CA THR A 32 -0.58 -8.04 4.72
C THR A 32 -0.92 -6.93 3.72
N VAL A 33 -1.63 -5.90 4.17
CA VAL A 33 -1.95 -4.74 3.33
C VAL A 33 -0.73 -3.84 3.14
N ALA A 34 0.03 -3.60 4.21
CA ALA A 34 1.27 -2.80 4.16
C ALA A 34 2.30 -3.38 3.17
N LEU A 35 2.54 -4.69 3.20
CA LEU A 35 3.45 -5.34 2.23
C LEU A 35 2.97 -5.25 0.79
N ARG A 36 1.64 -5.27 0.57
CA ARG A 36 1.05 -5.12 -0.77
C ARG A 36 1.22 -3.70 -1.29
N GLU A 37 1.03 -2.71 -0.43
CA GLU A 37 1.23 -1.29 -0.74
C GLU A 37 2.70 -1.00 -1.04
N ILE A 38 3.64 -1.49 -0.22
CA ILE A 38 5.09 -1.34 -0.48
C ILE A 38 5.44 -1.90 -1.86
N ARG A 39 4.99 -3.12 -2.18
CA ARG A 39 5.24 -3.72 -3.51
C ARG A 39 4.58 -2.95 -4.65
N ARG A 40 3.42 -2.34 -4.41
CA ARG A 40 2.73 -1.51 -5.39
C ARG A 40 3.54 -0.23 -5.66
N TYR A 41 3.89 0.51 -4.61
CA TYR A 41 4.61 1.79 -4.71
C TYR A 41 6.07 1.64 -5.16
N GLN A 42 6.68 0.46 -4.99
CA GLN A 42 7.98 0.17 -5.59
C GLN A 42 7.89 -0.17 -7.08
N LYS A 43 6.73 -0.63 -7.55
CA LYS A 43 6.50 -0.99 -8.96
C LYS A 43 6.01 0.20 -9.81
N SER A 44 5.29 1.15 -9.20
CA SER A 44 4.82 2.38 -9.85
C SER A 44 5.62 3.59 -9.39
N THR A 45 5.98 4.47 -10.31
CA THR A 45 6.61 5.77 -10.01
C THR A 45 5.57 6.90 -10.04
N GLU A 46 4.36 6.61 -9.55
CA GLU A 46 3.31 7.63 -9.45
C GLU A 46 3.59 8.53 -8.25
N LEU A 47 3.62 9.86 -8.46
CA LEU A 47 3.80 10.83 -7.38
C LEU A 47 2.76 10.58 -6.29
N LEU A 48 3.24 10.32 -5.07
CA LEU A 48 2.41 9.96 -3.92
C LEU A 48 1.68 11.19 -3.37
N ILE A 49 2.23 12.38 -3.61
CA ILE A 49 1.63 13.67 -3.28
C ILE A 49 0.86 14.19 -4.51
N ARG A 50 -0.35 14.68 -4.25
CA ARG A 50 -1.30 15.15 -5.27
C ARG A 50 -0.61 16.12 -6.24
N LYS A 51 -0.69 15.83 -7.54
CA LYS A 51 -0.04 16.62 -8.61
C LYS A 51 -0.40 18.11 -8.50
N LEU A 52 0.59 18.91 -8.12
CA LEU A 52 0.67 20.34 -8.39
C LEU A 52 1.81 20.55 -9.39
N PRO A 53 1.80 21.62 -10.21
CA PRO A 53 2.68 21.77 -11.37
C PRO A 53 4.11 22.18 -10.98
N PHE A 54 4.80 21.40 -10.14
CA PHE A 54 6.09 21.79 -9.58
C PHE A 54 7.11 20.64 -9.50
N GLN A 55 8.20 20.81 -10.24
CA GLN A 55 9.45 20.03 -10.17
C GLN A 55 10.04 19.94 -8.75
N ARG A 56 9.77 20.93 -7.89
CA ARG A 56 10.23 20.94 -6.48
C ARG A 56 9.55 19.88 -5.62
N LEU A 57 8.32 19.49 -5.95
CA LEU A 57 7.59 18.48 -5.20
C LEU A 57 8.18 17.09 -5.46
N GLU A 58 8.58 16.82 -6.71
CA GLU A 58 9.23 15.57 -7.11
C GLU A 58 10.57 15.37 -6.36
N ALA A 59 11.37 16.45 -6.25
CA ALA A 59 12.61 16.43 -5.49
C ALA A 59 12.38 16.17 -3.99
N ALA A 60 11.29 16.70 -3.42
CA ALA A 60 10.93 16.47 -2.02
C ALA A 60 10.48 15.02 -1.77
N GLU A 61 9.69 14.43 -2.67
CA GLU A 61 9.30 13.02 -2.57
C GLU A 61 10.51 12.09 -2.62
N ALA A 62 11.43 12.31 -3.56
CA ALA A 62 12.66 11.52 -3.68
C ALA A 62 13.52 11.61 -2.41
N TYR A 63 13.66 12.81 -1.83
CA TYR A 63 14.38 12.99 -0.56
C TYR A 63 13.74 12.22 0.59
N LEU A 64 12.41 12.28 0.71
CA LEU A 64 11.68 11.61 1.78
C LEU A 64 11.78 10.09 1.67
N VAL A 65 11.63 9.53 0.46
CA VAL A 65 11.78 8.08 0.24
C VAL A 65 13.17 7.62 0.68
N GLY A 66 14.23 8.30 0.24
CA GLY A 66 15.59 7.98 0.67
C GLY A 66 15.82 8.14 2.18
N LEU A 67 15.19 9.13 2.82
CA LEU A 67 15.26 9.29 4.27
C LEU A 67 14.56 8.13 5.01
N PHE A 68 13.42 7.67 4.50
CA PHE A 68 12.67 6.56 5.10
C PHE A 68 13.39 5.21 4.94
N GLU A 69 14.14 5.00 3.86
CA GLU A 69 15.00 3.82 3.68
C GLU A 69 16.07 3.74 4.79
N ASP A 70 16.80 4.83 5.01
CA ASP A 70 17.81 4.89 6.07
C ASP A 70 17.19 4.78 7.48
N THR A 71 16.01 5.38 7.67
CA THR A 71 15.27 5.28 8.93
C THR A 71 14.87 3.83 9.19
N ASN A 72 14.46 3.10 8.15
CA ASN A 72 14.11 1.69 8.24
C ASN A 72 15.34 0.82 8.61
N LEU A 73 16.52 1.12 8.06
CA LEU A 73 17.77 0.48 8.46
C LEU A 73 18.08 0.71 9.96
N CYS A 74 17.87 1.92 10.46
CA CYS A 74 18.05 2.24 11.89
C CYS A 74 17.05 1.48 12.78
N ALA A 75 15.80 1.34 12.33
CA ALA A 75 14.79 0.57 13.04
C ALA A 75 15.14 -0.93 13.10
N ILE A 76 15.57 -1.51 11.97
CA ILE A 76 16.01 -2.91 11.86
C ILE A 76 17.24 -3.17 12.72
N HIS A 77 18.20 -2.24 12.75
CA HIS A 77 19.37 -2.32 13.62
C HIS A 77 18.98 -2.46 15.10
N ALA A 78 17.89 -1.79 15.51
CA ALA A 78 17.32 -1.89 16.85
C ALA A 78 16.31 -3.05 17.01
N LYS A 79 16.27 -4.02 16.09
CA LYS A 79 15.34 -5.18 16.07
C LYS A 79 13.86 -4.79 16.06
N ARG A 80 13.52 -3.62 15.51
CA ARG A 80 12.14 -3.14 15.38
C ARG A 80 11.70 -3.11 13.92
N ILE A 81 10.41 -3.35 13.70
CA ILE A 81 9.76 -3.25 12.38
C ILE A 81 9.11 -1.86 12.19
N THR A 82 8.74 -1.20 13.29
CA THR A 82 8.12 0.13 13.27
C THR A 82 9.18 1.22 13.39
N ILE A 83 9.21 2.12 12.40
CA ILE A 83 10.02 3.35 12.44
C ILE A 83 9.52 4.28 13.55
N MET A 84 10.44 4.93 14.25
CA MET A 84 10.15 5.85 15.34
C MET A 84 10.83 7.21 15.11
N PRO A 85 10.38 8.30 15.76
CA PRO A 85 11.00 9.61 15.62
C PRO A 85 12.50 9.63 15.95
N LYS A 86 12.93 8.80 16.91
CA LYS A 86 14.35 8.62 17.26
C LYS A 86 15.20 8.08 16.10
N ASP A 87 14.61 7.25 15.24
CA ASP A 87 15.29 6.69 14.07
C ASP A 87 15.51 7.80 13.03
N ILE A 88 14.50 8.64 12.80
CA ILE A 88 14.58 9.79 11.89
C ILE A 88 15.62 10.81 12.41
N GLN A 89 15.60 11.10 13.71
CA GLN A 89 16.57 12.01 14.33
C GLN A 89 18.00 11.47 14.21
N LEU A 90 18.20 10.16 14.42
CA LEU A 90 19.49 9.51 14.24
C LEU A 90 19.96 9.60 12.77
N THR A 91 19.10 9.24 11.82
CA THR A 91 19.42 9.31 10.38
C THR A 91 19.78 10.73 9.95
N ARG A 92 19.00 11.75 10.35
CA ARG A 92 19.30 13.16 10.04
C ARG A 92 20.61 13.61 10.66
N ARG A 93 20.91 13.17 11.89
CA ARG A 93 22.17 13.46 12.58
C ARG A 93 23.36 12.80 11.91
N ILE A 94 23.20 11.60 11.35
CA ILE A 94 24.26 10.90 10.60
C ILE A 94 24.47 11.58 9.23
N ARG A 95 23.40 11.84 8.48
CA ARG A 95 23.48 12.52 7.17
C ARG A 95 24.11 13.92 7.26
N GLY A 96 23.79 14.70 8.30
CA GLY A 96 24.35 16.03 8.51
C GLY A 96 25.76 16.08 9.10
N LYS A 97 26.38 14.93 9.43
CA LYS A 97 27.78 14.87 9.88
C LYS A 97 28.79 14.69 8.74
N CYS A 98 28.30 14.38 7.53
CA CYS A 98 29.14 14.06 6.36
C CYS A 98 29.26 15.23 5.36
N SER A 99 28.88 16.45 5.75
CA SER A 99 29.02 17.68 4.96
C SER A 99 29.92 18.70 5.65
#